data_AF-A0A1I8H0A1-F1
#
_entry.id   AF-A0A1I8H0A1-F1
#
_cell.length_a   1.000
_cell.length_b   1.000
_cell.length_c   1.000
_cell.angle_alpha   90.00
_cell.angle_beta   90.00
_cell.angle_gamma   90.00
#
_symmetry.space_group_name_H-M   'P 1'
#
loop_
_entity.id
_entity.type
_entity.pdbx_description
1 polymer ?
#
loop_
_entity_poly.entity_id
_entity_poly.type
_entity_poly.pdbx_seq_one_letter_code
_entity_poly.pdbx_strand_id
1 'polypeptide(L)'
;MSEELHRLLSDAGFTEQRAKCQQRLADWLEEVAGVLTQDGDRRRITGSYAEGWANSLVQVNGRTAADSDIDWTVLVAKQEFHLEGGCRGRSGSCRDAPRLQVTEGHA
;
A
#
# COMPACT_ATOMS: atom_id res chain seq x y z
N MET A 1 12.79 -2.85 22.92
CA MET A 1 12.88 -3.49 21.60
C MET A 1 13.85 -4.66 21.73
N SER A 2 13.57 -5.83 21.15
CA SER A 2 14.50 -6.97 21.21
C SER A 2 15.66 -6.76 20.25
N GLU A 3 16.90 -6.80 20.74
CA GLU A 3 18.12 -6.71 19.91
C GLU A 3 18.21 -7.85 18.89
N GLU A 4 17.69 -9.03 19.26
CA GLU A 4 17.64 -10.19 18.37
C GLU A 4 16.66 -9.94 17.21
N LEU A 5 15.48 -9.39 17.49
CA LEU A 5 14.52 -9.04 16.43
C LEU A 5 15.08 -7.95 15.51
N HIS A 6 15.73 -6.92 16.07
CA HIS A 6 16.36 -5.88 15.28
C HIS A 6 17.42 -6.44 14.33
N ARG A 7 18.27 -7.34 14.84
CA ARG A 7 19.31 -8.01 14.05
C ARG A 7 18.71 -8.85 12.94
N LEU A 8 17.72 -9.69 13.26
CA LEU A 8 17.04 -10.54 12.28
C LEU A 8 16.37 -9.71 11.17
N LEU A 9 15.69 -8.62 11.52
CA LEU A 9 15.08 -7.71 10.54
C LEU A 9 16.15 -7.01 9.69
N SER A 10 17.24 -6.55 10.30
CA SER A 10 18.32 -5.88 9.58
C SER A 10 19.02 -6.84 8.61
N ASP A 11 19.30 -8.07 9.07
CA ASP A 11 19.86 -9.14 8.24
C ASP A 11 18.90 -9.48 7.10
N ALA A 12 17.60 -9.51 7.35
CA ALA A 12 16.58 -9.73 6.33
C ALA A 12 16.41 -8.56 5.35
N GLY A 13 17.11 -7.44 5.57
CA GLY A 13 17.13 -6.29 4.67
C GLY A 13 16.13 -5.19 5.04
N PHE A 14 15.50 -5.23 6.20
CA PHE A 14 14.69 -4.14 6.74
C PHE A 14 15.59 -3.04 7.29
N THR A 15 16.22 -2.30 6.39
CA THR A 15 17.06 -1.15 6.73
C THR A 15 16.42 0.15 6.23
N GLU A 16 16.67 1.24 6.94
CA GLU A 16 16.15 2.56 6.57
C GLU A 16 16.54 2.95 5.14
N GLN A 17 17.79 2.69 4.75
CA GLN A 17 18.29 3.00 3.40
C GLN A 17 17.49 2.26 2.32
N ARG A 18 17.17 0.98 2.55
CA ARG A 18 16.41 0.17 1.58
C ARG A 18 14.95 0.59 1.54
N ALA A 19 14.34 0.86 2.70
CA ALA A 19 12.97 1.39 2.77
C ALA A 19 12.84 2.70 1.98
N LYS A 20 13.77 3.65 2.18
CA LYS A 20 13.81 4.91 1.40
C LYS A 20 14.00 4.69 -0.09
N CYS A 21 14.87 3.74 -0.48
CA CYS A 21 15.08 3.43 -1.89
C CYS A 21 13.80 2.86 -2.52
N GLN A 22 13.13 1.96 -1.82
CA GLN A 22 11.89 1.32 -2.28
C GLN A 22 10.74 2.33 -2.39
N GLN A 23 10.58 3.21 -1.39
CA GLN A 23 9.62 4.32 -1.43
C GLN A 23 9.83 5.21 -2.66
N ARG A 24 11.07 5.61 -2.94
CA ARG A 24 11.40 6.41 -4.14
C ARG A 24 11.12 5.66 -5.45
N LEU A 25 11.31 4.34 -5.47
CA LEU A 25 10.94 3.52 -6.63
C LEU A 25 9.43 3.41 -6.79
N ALA A 26 8.67 3.38 -5.69
CA ALA A 26 7.22 3.45 -5.72
C ALA A 26 6.74 4.79 -6.28
N ASP A 27 7.28 5.92 -5.79
CA ASP A 27 6.97 7.25 -6.32
C ASP A 27 7.23 7.33 -7.84
N TRP A 28 8.40 6.87 -8.27
CA TRP A 28 8.76 6.87 -9.68
C TRP A 28 7.86 5.95 -10.53
N LEU A 29 7.51 4.77 -10.01
CA LEU A 29 6.61 3.85 -10.70
C LEU A 29 5.20 4.43 -10.83
N GLU A 30 4.72 5.16 -9.81
CA GLU A 30 3.45 5.88 -9.83
C GLU A 30 3.45 6.96 -10.92
N GLU A 31 4.51 7.77 -11.02
CA GLU A 31 4.68 8.77 -12.08
C GLU A 31 4.65 8.15 -13.48
N VAL A 32 5.43 7.08 -13.69
CA VAL A 32 5.48 6.37 -14.98
C VAL A 32 4.11 5.77 -15.34
N ALA A 33 3.43 5.16 -14.37
CA ALA A 33 2.10 4.60 -14.59
C ALA A 33 1.08 5.69 -14.96
N GLY A 34 1.14 6.86 -14.32
CA GLY A 34 0.28 8.00 -14.64
C GLY A 34 0.45 8.47 -16.09
N VAL A 35 1.69 8.54 -16.58
CA VAL A 35 1.99 8.89 -17.98
C VAL A 35 1.47 7.85 -18.96
N LEU A 36 1.67 6.56 -18.65
CA LEU A 36 1.30 5.46 -19.56
C LEU A 36 -0.21 5.21 -19.64
N THR A 37 -0.90 5.31 -18.51
CA THR A 37 -2.34 4.99 -18.42
C THR A 37 -3.23 6.16 -18.80
N GLN A 38 -2.68 7.39 -18.84
CA GLN A 38 -3.47 8.63 -18.98
C GLN A 38 -4.50 8.82 -17.85
N ASP A 39 -4.39 8.05 -16.76
CA ASP A 39 -5.25 8.15 -15.58
C ASP A 39 -4.84 9.33 -14.68
N GLY A 40 -3.70 9.99 -14.96
CA GLY A 40 -3.13 11.05 -14.13
C GLY A 40 -2.86 10.57 -12.70
N ASP A 41 -3.13 11.44 -11.71
CA ASP A 41 -2.88 11.17 -10.28
C ASP A 41 -3.96 10.29 -9.61
N ARG A 42 -4.83 9.65 -10.40
CA ARG A 42 -5.92 8.83 -9.86
C ARG A 42 -5.42 7.52 -9.28
N ARG A 43 -4.31 7.00 -9.79
CA ARG A 43 -3.78 5.72 -9.36
C ARG A 43 -2.63 5.95 -8.38
N ARG A 44 -2.73 5.35 -7.20
CA ARG A 44 -1.76 5.46 -6.11
C ARG A 44 -1.19 4.10 -5.76
N ILE A 45 0.13 3.97 -5.58
CA ILE A 45 0.70 2.75 -5.00
C ILE A 45 0.45 2.77 -3.49
N THR A 46 0.02 1.65 -2.94
CA THR A 46 -0.24 1.47 -1.52
C THR A 46 0.43 0.21 -0.98
N GLY A 47 0.33 -0.01 0.32
CA GLY A 47 0.80 -1.24 0.94
C GLY A 47 2.32 -1.35 1.04
N SER A 48 2.79 -2.59 1.19
CA SER A 48 4.16 -2.89 1.60
C SER A 48 5.24 -2.29 0.70
N TYR A 49 4.94 -2.17 -0.60
CA TYR A 49 5.87 -1.62 -1.57
C TYR A 49 6.05 -0.12 -1.38
N ALA A 50 4.93 0.62 -1.33
CA ALA A 50 4.93 2.06 -1.08
C ALA A 50 5.48 2.43 0.30
N GLU A 51 5.33 1.57 1.30
CA GLU A 51 5.76 1.87 2.67
C GLU A 51 7.21 1.45 2.96
N GLY A 52 7.86 0.73 2.04
CA GLY A 52 9.28 0.37 2.15
C GLY A 52 9.59 -0.90 2.93
N TRP A 53 8.59 -1.75 3.19
CA TRP A 53 8.74 -3.00 3.95
C TRP A 53 8.41 -4.28 3.17
N ALA A 54 8.18 -4.20 1.86
CA ALA A 54 8.02 -5.35 0.95
C ALA A 54 9.22 -6.33 0.85
N ASN A 55 10.18 -6.33 1.80
CA ASN A 55 11.31 -7.25 1.79
C ASN A 55 10.87 -8.67 2.19
N SER A 56 11.42 -9.68 1.52
CA SER A 56 11.13 -11.08 1.83
C SER A 56 11.71 -11.49 3.19
N LEU A 57 10.88 -12.05 4.06
CA LEU A 57 11.33 -12.79 5.25
C LEU A 57 11.79 -14.22 4.92
N VAL A 58 11.54 -14.70 3.69
CA VAL A 58 11.89 -16.06 3.23
C VAL A 58 13.35 -16.12 2.77
N GLN A 59 13.83 -15.05 2.14
CA GLN A 59 15.23 -14.93 1.73
C GLN A 59 15.82 -13.69 2.39
N VAL A 60 16.77 -13.91 3.30
CA VAL A 60 17.52 -12.89 4.05
C VAL A 60 18.54 -12.19 3.12
N ASN A 61 18.04 -11.64 2.00
CA ASN A 61 18.81 -10.95 0.97
C ASN A 61 18.21 -9.58 0.62
N GLY A 62 17.12 -9.18 1.31
CA GLY A 62 16.39 -7.95 1.10
C GLY A 62 15.77 -7.80 -0.29
N ARG A 63 15.60 -8.89 -1.04
CA ARG A 63 14.82 -8.81 -2.27
C ARG A 63 13.35 -8.79 -1.91
N THR A 64 12.59 -7.99 -2.64
CA THR A 64 11.14 -8.14 -2.68
C THR A 64 10.85 -9.59 -3.02
N ALA A 65 10.02 -10.23 -2.21
CA ALA A 65 9.72 -11.64 -2.41
C ALA A 65 9.01 -11.79 -3.76
N ALA A 66 9.21 -12.91 -4.45
CA ALA A 66 8.59 -13.11 -5.77
C ALA A 66 7.05 -13.16 -5.70
N ASP A 67 6.52 -13.43 -4.51
CA ASP A 67 5.11 -13.44 -4.13
C ASP A 67 4.65 -12.11 -3.48
N SER A 68 5.52 -11.10 -3.37
CA SER A 68 5.10 -9.77 -2.91
C SER A 68 4.47 -8.99 -4.05
N ASP A 69 3.17 -8.73 -3.92
CA ASP A 69 2.41 -7.92 -4.86
C ASP A 69 2.69 -6.41 -4.68
N ILE A 70 2.43 -5.63 -5.73
CA ILE A 70 2.42 -4.16 -5.67
C ILE A 70 0.96 -3.73 -5.69
N ASP A 71 0.47 -3.24 -4.55
CA ASP A 71 -0.91 -2.79 -4.42
C ASP A 71 -1.12 -1.42 -5.04
N TRP A 72 -2.22 -1.28 -5.78
CA TRP A 72 -2.64 -0.03 -6.37
C TRP A 72 -4.05 0.32 -5.94
N THR A 73 -4.26 1.56 -5.53
CA THR A 73 -5.58 2.14 -5.27
C THR A 73 -5.94 3.11 -6.39
N VAL A 74 -7.14 2.99 -6.95
CA VAL A 74 -7.65 3.94 -7.95
C VAL A 74 -8.71 4.85 -7.31
N LEU A 75 -8.42 6.14 -7.29
CA LEU A 75 -9.30 7.19 -6.80
C LEU A 75 -10.20 7.69 -7.94
N VAL A 76 -11.48 7.36 -7.86
CA VAL A 76 -12.50 7.83 -8.79
C VAL A 76 -12.99 9.20 -8.34
N ALA A 77 -12.78 10.23 -9.16
CA ALA A 77 -13.18 11.59 -8.83
C ALA A 77 -14.68 11.68 -8.52
N LYS A 78 -15.02 12.38 -7.43
CA LYS A 78 -16.39 12.61 -6.95
C LYS A 78 -17.14 11.35 -6.47
N GLN A 79 -16.47 10.21 -6.38
CA GLN A 79 -17.04 9.01 -5.77
C GLN A 79 -16.72 9.00 -4.26
N GLU A 80 -17.76 8.96 -3.44
CA GLU A 80 -17.61 8.67 -2.02
C GLU A 80 -17.67 7.16 -1.80
N PHE A 81 -16.71 6.63 -1.05
CA PHE A 81 -16.65 5.23 -0.68
C PHE A 81 -16.98 5.09 0.80
N HIS A 82 -18.03 4.34 1.10
CA HIS A 82 -18.46 4.13 2.48
C HIS A 82 -18.05 2.73 2.90
N LEU A 83 -17.03 2.62 3.74
CA LEU A 83 -16.60 1.34 4.29
C LEU A 83 -17.63 0.80 5.30
N GLU A 84 -17.77 -0.51 5.35
CA GLU A 84 -18.54 -1.19 6.39
C GLU A 84 -17.98 -0.81 7.77
N GLY A 85 -18.86 -0.45 8.71
CA GLY A 85 -18.47 0.09 10.02
C GLY A 85 -17.97 1.54 10.03
N GLY A 86 -17.65 2.13 8.87
CA GLY A 86 -17.16 3.51 8.75
C GLY A 86 -18.23 4.58 8.97
N CYS A 87 -19.48 4.29 8.59
CA CYS A 87 -20.60 5.20 8.81
C CYS A 87 -21.27 4.96 10.16
N ARG A 88 -21.27 5.98 11.01
CA ARG A 88 -22.01 5.98 12.27
C ARG A 88 -23.45 6.48 12.03
N GLY A 89 -24.32 5.58 11.59
CA GLY A 89 -25.74 5.84 11.38
C GLY A 89 -26.11 6.17 9.92
N ARG A 90 -27.28 6.80 9.73
CA ARG A 90 -27.92 7.05 8.42
C ARG A 90 -28.20 8.53 8.15
N SER A 91 -27.20 9.38 8.34
CA SER A 91 -27.28 10.82 8.03
C SER A 91 -26.39 11.20 6.85
N GLY A 92 -26.77 12.24 6.10
CA GLY A 92 -25.98 12.72 4.97
C GLY A 92 -25.75 11.65 3.90
N SER A 93 -24.55 11.60 3.34
CA SER A 93 -24.17 10.61 2.32
C SER A 93 -24.19 9.16 2.84
N CYS A 94 -24.11 8.95 4.16
CA CYS A 94 -24.19 7.60 4.75
C CYS A 94 -25.60 6.98 4.73
N ARG A 95 -26.67 7.73 4.40
CA ARG A 95 -28.06 7.27 4.60
C ARG A 95 -28.41 6.02 3.79
N ASP A 96 -28.12 6.05 2.49
CA ASP A 96 -28.47 5.00 1.52
C ASP A 96 -27.24 4.54 0.70
N ALA A 97 -26.03 4.91 1.14
CA ALA A 97 -24.82 4.55 0.43
C ALA A 97 -24.50 3.06 0.53
N PRO A 98 -24.09 2.42 -0.58
CA PRO A 98 -23.57 1.06 -0.56
C PRO A 98 -22.34 0.99 0.35
N ARG A 99 -22.26 -0.08 1.17
CA ARG A 99 -21.15 -0.33 2.08
C ARG A 99 -20.15 -1.27 1.42
N LEU A 100 -18.90 -0.85 1.33
CA LEU A 100 -17.80 -1.69 0.88
C LEU A 100 -17.26 -2.53 2.04
N GLN A 101 -17.19 -3.84 1.85
CA GLN A 101 -16.57 -4.73 2.82
C GLN A 101 -15.07 -4.70 2.61
N VAL A 102 -14.30 -4.52 3.69
CA VAL A 102 -12.84 -4.61 3.62
C VAL A 102 -12.43 -6.01 4.03
N THR A 103 -11.82 -6.76 3.11
CA THR A 103 -11.29 -8.11 3.34
C THR A 103 -9.79 -8.06 3.10
N GLU A 104 -9.00 -8.47 4.09
CA GLU A 104 -7.53 -8.51 3.99
C GLU A 104 -6.87 -7.16 3.62
N GLY A 105 -7.54 -6.05 3.92
CA GLY A 105 -7.05 -4.69 3.60
C GLY A 105 -7.51 -4.14 2.25
N HIS A 106 -8.34 -4.88 1.50
CA HIS A 106 -8.87 -4.48 0.20
C HIS A 106 -10.39 -4.31 0.26
N ALA A 107 -10.93 -3.30 -0.45
CA ALA A 107 -12.34 -2.88 -0.42
C ALA A 107 -13.02 -3.02 -1.79
#